data_AF-D8DU11-F1
#
_entry.id   AF-D8DU11-F1
#
_cell.length_a   1.000
_cell.length_b   1.000
_cell.length_c   1.000
_cell.angle_alpha   90.00
_cell.angle_beta   90.00
_cell.angle_gamma   90.00
#
_symmetry.space_group_name_H-M   'P 1'
#
loop_
_entity.id
_entity.type
_entity.pdbx_description
1 polymer ?
#
loop_
_entity_poly.entity_id
_entity_poly.type
_entity_poly.pdbx_seq_one_letter_code
_entity_poly.pdbx_strand_id
1 'polypeptide(L)'
;MENKSLGMIIREERKKKSLTQAQLGRLIGLKESRVSKIEHGAPITPEVASFILGKMGSALQINVVDKSGFNSEESDFVVSVINNFADEKKVPLTQAYSYIVTFKGMDFLRQYQDIEKTLSNQEIVNDVSRVCANNGGRL
;
A
#
# COMPACT_ATOMS: atom_id res chain seq x y z
N MET A 1 -10.81 -6.93 -18.37
CA MET A 1 -9.36 -7.23 -18.23
C MET A 1 -9.20 -8.02 -16.95
N GLU A 2 -8.48 -9.15 -16.98
CA GLU A 2 -8.27 -9.97 -15.78
C GLU A 2 -7.27 -9.25 -14.85
N ASN A 3 -7.64 -9.05 -13.58
CA ASN A 3 -6.77 -8.41 -12.58
C ASN A 3 -5.62 -9.36 -12.22
N LYS A 4 -4.45 -9.17 -12.84
CA LYS A 4 -3.27 -9.98 -12.57
C LYS A 4 -2.53 -9.47 -11.33
N SER A 5 -2.23 -10.36 -10.40
CA SER A 5 -1.32 -10.05 -9.29
C SER A 5 0.11 -9.84 -9.80
N LEU A 6 0.94 -9.10 -9.06
CA LEU A 6 2.35 -8.91 -9.39
C LEU A 6 3.12 -10.24 -9.52
N GLY A 7 2.78 -11.23 -8.70
CA GLY A 7 3.36 -12.58 -8.78
C GLY A 7 3.06 -13.28 -10.11
N MET A 8 1.84 -13.13 -10.63
CA MET A 8 1.48 -13.67 -11.95
C MET A 8 2.24 -12.97 -13.09
N ILE A 9 2.39 -11.65 -13.00
CA ILE A 9 3.16 -10.87 -13.99
C ILE A 9 4.62 -11.35 -14.03
N ILE A 10 5.24 -11.55 -12.87
CA ILE A 10 6.61 -12.08 -12.77
C ILE A 10 6.72 -13.47 -13.41
N ARG A 11 5.74 -14.35 -13.15
CA ARG A 11 5.71 -15.71 -13.73
C ARG A 11 5.64 -15.69 -15.25
N GLU A 12 4.76 -14.86 -15.81
CA GLU A 12 4.59 -14.72 -17.26
C GLU A 12 5.87 -14.19 -17.90
N GLU A 13 6.46 -13.15 -17.31
CA GLU A 13 7.68 -12.54 -17.84
C GLU A 13 8.88 -13.48 -17.76
N ARG A 14 8.97 -14.28 -16.67
CA ARG A 14 10.01 -15.29 -16.51
C ARG A 14 9.93 -16.35 -17.61
N LYS A 15 8.71 -16.82 -17.90
CA LYS A 15 8.47 -17.80 -18.96
C LYS A 15 8.79 -17.24 -20.35
N LYS A 16 8.43 -15.98 -20.64
CA LYS A 16 8.79 -15.32 -21.92
C LYS A 16 10.31 -15.27 -22.14
N LYS A 17 11.07 -15.10 -21.06
CA LYS A 17 12.54 -15.11 -21.10
C LYS A 17 13.15 -16.51 -20.97
N SER A 18 12.32 -17.57 -21.04
CA SER A 18 12.75 -18.97 -20.95
C SER A 18 13.55 -19.32 -19.69
N LEU A 19 13.27 -18.64 -18.57
CA LEU A 19 13.93 -18.90 -17.29
C LEU A 19 13.11 -19.88 -16.44
N THR A 20 13.78 -20.79 -15.74
CA THR A 20 13.21 -21.59 -14.64
C THR A 20 13.10 -20.76 -13.35
N GLN A 21 12.28 -21.21 -12.39
CA GLN A 21 12.19 -20.54 -11.07
C GLN A 21 13.54 -20.52 -10.35
N ALA A 22 14.35 -21.58 -10.49
CA ALA A 22 15.70 -21.65 -9.95
C ALA A 22 16.66 -20.66 -10.61
N GLN A 23 16.60 -20.51 -11.95
CA GLN A 23 17.41 -19.51 -12.68
C GLN A 23 17.02 -18.08 -12.30
N LEU A 24 15.72 -17.77 -12.22
CA LEU A 24 15.27 -16.47 -11.72
C LEU A 24 15.75 -16.25 -10.29
N GLY A 25 15.59 -17.24 -9.41
CA GLY A 25 16.07 -17.17 -8.02
C GLY A 25 17.55 -16.79 -7.94
N ARG A 26 18.42 -17.46 -8.72
CA ARG A 26 19.85 -17.10 -8.78
C ARG A 26 20.09 -15.67 -9.25
N LEU A 27 19.33 -15.18 -10.22
CA LEU A 27 19.47 -13.83 -10.78
C LEU A 27 19.12 -12.72 -9.78
N ILE A 28 18.15 -12.98 -8.89
CA ILE A 28 17.65 -11.99 -7.90
C ILE A 28 18.09 -12.28 -6.46
N GLY A 29 18.95 -13.28 -6.25
CA GLY A 29 19.44 -13.66 -4.91
C GLY A 29 18.42 -14.37 -4.02
N LEU A 30 17.44 -15.07 -4.60
CA LEU A 30 16.39 -15.80 -3.89
C LEU A 30 16.45 -17.31 -4.12
N LYS A 31 15.97 -18.09 -3.15
CA LYS A 31 15.75 -19.53 -3.32
C LYS A 31 14.58 -19.79 -4.29
N GLU A 32 14.66 -20.87 -5.07
CA GLU A 32 13.57 -21.31 -5.96
C GLU A 32 12.22 -21.40 -5.24
N SER A 33 12.19 -21.95 -4.02
CA SER A 33 10.97 -22.06 -3.22
C SER A 33 10.34 -20.70 -2.89
N ARG A 34 11.15 -19.64 -2.73
CA ARG A 34 10.66 -18.26 -2.53
C ARG A 34 10.08 -17.70 -3.81
N VAL A 35 10.74 -17.91 -4.95
CA VAL A 35 10.21 -17.52 -6.27
C VAL A 35 8.88 -18.22 -6.54
N SER A 36 8.78 -19.51 -6.23
CA SER A 36 7.52 -20.25 -6.37
C SER A 36 6.41 -19.66 -5.51
N LYS A 37 6.66 -19.35 -4.24
CA LYS A 37 5.66 -18.70 -3.37
C LYS A 37 5.19 -17.35 -3.95
N ILE A 38 6.12 -16.53 -4.45
CA ILE A 38 5.79 -15.24 -5.09
C ILE A 38 4.87 -15.46 -6.29
N GLU A 39 5.19 -16.39 -7.17
CA GLU A 39 4.41 -16.69 -8.37
C GLU A 39 3.03 -17.30 -8.09
N HIS A 40 2.82 -17.82 -6.87
CA HIS A 40 1.54 -18.34 -6.39
C HIS A 40 0.80 -17.37 -5.46
N GLY A 41 1.17 -16.08 -5.46
CA GLY A 41 0.40 -15.03 -4.78
C GLY A 41 0.89 -14.68 -3.39
N ALA A 42 2.11 -15.07 -3.00
CA ALA A 42 2.71 -14.49 -1.80
C ALA A 42 2.81 -12.96 -1.96
N PRO A 43 2.46 -12.17 -0.93
CA PRO A 43 2.50 -10.72 -1.00
C PRO A 43 3.89 -10.23 -1.37
N ILE A 44 3.94 -9.31 -2.34
CA ILE A 44 5.13 -8.57 -2.72
C ILE A 44 4.75 -7.11 -2.97
N THR A 45 5.68 -6.21 -2.67
CA THR A 45 5.48 -4.79 -2.93
C THR A 45 5.81 -4.44 -4.39
N PRO A 46 5.28 -3.35 -4.94
CA PRO A 46 5.61 -2.88 -6.28
C PRO A 46 7.11 -2.64 -6.49
N GLU A 47 7.85 -2.20 -5.46
CA GLU A 47 9.30 -1.97 -5.52
C GLU A 47 10.06 -3.28 -5.73
N VAL A 48 9.69 -4.32 -4.97
CA VAL A 48 10.27 -5.66 -5.13
C VAL A 48 9.93 -6.23 -6.51
N ALA A 49 8.69 -6.05 -6.97
CA ALA A 49 8.30 -6.48 -8.31
C ALA A 49 9.11 -5.75 -9.39
N SER A 50 9.28 -4.43 -9.26
CA SER A 50 10.08 -3.61 -10.16
C SER A 50 11.55 -4.05 -10.19
N PHE A 51 12.14 -4.34 -9.02
CA PHE A 51 13.51 -4.88 -8.94
C PHE A 51 13.65 -6.22 -9.67
N ILE A 52 12.72 -7.15 -9.44
CA ILE A 52 12.73 -8.48 -10.08
C ILE A 52 12.64 -8.32 -11.61
N LEU A 53 11.68 -7.53 -12.08
CA LEU A 53 11.49 -7.28 -13.51
C LEU A 53 12.70 -6.56 -14.11
N GLY A 54 13.27 -5.58 -13.42
CA GLY A 54 14.46 -4.87 -13.84
C GLY A 54 15.68 -5.79 -14.01
N LYS A 55 15.89 -6.73 -13.07
CA LYS A 55 16.92 -7.78 -13.20
C LYS A 55 16.70 -8.69 -14.40
N MET A 56 15.45 -8.89 -14.78
CA MET A 56 15.08 -9.64 -15.98
C MET A 56 15.19 -8.79 -17.27
N GLY A 57 15.48 -7.49 -17.18
CA GLY A 57 15.49 -6.58 -18.32
C GLY A 57 14.10 -6.17 -18.79
N SER A 58 13.15 -6.09 -17.86
CA SER A 58 11.77 -5.63 -18.11
C SER A 58 11.43 -4.48 -17.17
N ALA A 59 10.54 -3.58 -17.60
CA ALA A 59 10.08 -2.46 -16.80
C ALA A 59 8.67 -2.73 -16.26
N LEU A 60 8.42 -2.39 -15.00
CA LEU A 60 7.08 -2.37 -14.43
C LEU A 60 6.39 -1.05 -14.81
N GLN A 61 5.26 -1.12 -15.50
CA GLN A 61 4.39 0.02 -15.77
C GLN A 61 3.03 -0.24 -15.10
N ILE A 62 2.60 0.70 -14.26
CA ILE A 62 1.33 0.61 -13.53
C ILE A 62 0.39 1.65 -14.14
N ASN A 63 -0.67 1.16 -14.78
CA ASN A 63 -1.75 1.99 -15.30
C ASN A 63 -2.98 1.77 -14.42
N VAL A 64 -3.48 2.83 -13.81
CA VAL A 64 -4.75 2.80 -13.10
C VAL A 64 -5.85 2.88 -14.15
N VAL A 65 -6.47 1.73 -14.45
CA VAL A 65 -7.40 1.57 -15.58
C VAL A 65 -8.84 1.92 -15.21
N ASP A 66 -9.14 2.01 -13.92
CA ASP A 66 -10.51 2.22 -13.45
C ASP A 66 -10.54 3.13 -12.21
N LYS A 67 -11.24 4.27 -12.35
CA LYS A 67 -11.70 5.07 -11.22
C LYS A 67 -13.17 4.76 -10.88
N SER A 68 -13.86 3.94 -11.67
CA SER A 68 -15.24 3.58 -11.37
C SER A 68 -15.29 2.73 -10.10
N GLY A 69 -16.15 3.14 -9.16
CA GLY A 69 -16.15 2.63 -7.79
C GLY A 69 -15.12 3.26 -6.85
N PHE A 70 -14.24 4.14 -7.33
CA PHE A 70 -13.39 4.97 -6.47
C PHE A 70 -14.21 6.18 -6.01
N ASN A 71 -14.72 6.13 -4.79
CA ASN A 71 -15.33 7.31 -4.18
C ASN A 71 -14.22 8.32 -3.87
N SER A 72 -14.02 9.29 -4.76
CA SER A 72 -13.02 10.33 -4.56
C SER A 72 -13.28 11.10 -3.27
N GLU A 73 -14.53 11.28 -2.85
CA GLU A 73 -14.85 12.03 -1.62
C GLU A 73 -14.41 11.32 -0.33
N GLU A 74 -14.38 9.98 -0.32
CA GLU A 74 -13.85 9.21 0.82
C GLU A 74 -12.32 9.27 0.84
N SER A 75 -11.70 9.11 -0.33
CA SER A 75 -10.24 9.25 -0.46
C SER A 75 -9.77 10.65 -0.13
N ASP A 76 -10.44 11.69 -0.63
CA ASP A 76 -10.09 13.09 -0.44
C ASP A 76 -10.25 13.49 1.02
N PHE A 77 -11.30 12.98 1.69
CA PHE A 77 -11.47 13.15 3.12
C PHE A 77 -10.31 12.53 3.91
N VAL A 78 -10.01 11.25 3.68
CA VAL A 78 -8.92 10.57 4.40
C VAL A 78 -7.57 11.25 4.14
N VAL A 79 -7.29 11.64 2.89
CA VAL A 79 -6.07 12.38 2.53
C VAL A 79 -6.01 13.73 3.27
N SER A 80 -7.13 14.47 3.32
CA SER A 80 -7.22 15.72 4.09
C SER A 80 -6.90 15.52 5.57
N VAL A 81 -7.49 14.49 6.20
CA VAL A 81 -7.23 14.18 7.61
C VAL A 81 -5.75 13.84 7.85
N ILE A 82 -5.14 13.03 6.99
CA ILE A 82 -3.72 12.67 7.14
C ILE A 82 -2.82 13.90 7.00
N ASN A 83 -3.11 14.80 6.06
CA ASN A 83 -2.36 16.06 5.90
C ASN A 83 -2.51 16.95 7.13
N ASN A 84 -3.74 17.19 7.61
CA ASN A 84 -3.99 18.00 8.80
C ASN A 84 -3.31 17.39 10.04
N PHE A 85 -3.36 16.06 10.19
CA PHE A 85 -2.70 15.35 11.28
C PHE A 85 -1.17 15.54 11.24
N ALA A 86 -0.57 15.41 10.06
CA ALA A 86 0.86 15.64 9.86
C ALA A 86 1.26 17.08 10.22
N ASP A 87 0.48 18.05 9.76
CA ASP A 87 0.71 19.47 10.00
C ASP A 87 0.54 19.85 11.48
N GLU A 88 -0.46 19.28 12.16
CA GLU A 88 -0.74 19.57 13.56
C GLU A 88 0.29 18.91 14.49
N LYS A 89 0.61 17.64 14.25
CA LYS A 89 1.60 16.87 15.02
C LYS A 89 3.05 17.18 14.65
N LYS A 90 3.27 17.98 13.61
CA LYS A 90 4.60 18.35 13.08
C LYS A 90 5.45 17.14 12.73
N VAL A 91 4.84 16.16 12.07
CA VAL A 91 5.52 14.94 11.60
C VAL A 91 5.44 14.82 10.09
N PRO A 92 6.41 14.14 9.43
CA PRO A 92 6.32 13.85 8.00
C PRO A 92 5.02 13.12 7.64
N LEU A 93 4.46 13.42 6.47
CA LEU A 93 3.22 12.82 5.99
C LEU A 93 3.24 11.28 6.01
N THR A 94 4.38 10.68 5.66
CA THR A 94 4.59 9.22 5.70
C THR A 94 4.53 8.67 7.13
N GLN A 95 5.04 9.41 8.11
CA GLN A 95 4.97 9.03 9.52
C GLN A 95 3.53 9.16 10.04
N ALA A 96 2.81 10.24 9.70
CA ALA A 96 1.40 10.41 10.03
C ALA A 96 0.56 9.26 9.46
N TYR A 97 0.69 8.97 8.16
CA TYR A 97 0.00 7.86 7.50
C TYR A 97 0.29 6.52 8.20
N SER A 98 1.58 6.20 8.40
CA SER A 98 1.99 4.95 9.04
C SER A 98 1.42 4.83 10.45
N TYR A 99 1.46 5.91 11.23
CA TYR A 99 0.91 5.97 12.58
C TYR A 99 -0.60 5.70 12.59
N ILE A 100 -1.36 6.42 11.77
CA ILE A 100 -2.83 6.30 11.67
C ILE A 100 -3.24 4.89 11.23
N VAL A 101 -2.53 4.29 10.27
CA VAL A 101 -2.79 2.92 9.82
C VAL A 101 -2.43 1.89 10.90
N THR A 102 -1.28 2.05 11.55
CA THR A 102 -0.78 1.07 12.55
C THR A 102 -1.68 1.02 13.78
N PHE A 103 -2.22 2.16 14.21
CA PHE A 103 -2.96 2.28 15.46
C PHE A 103 -4.47 2.46 15.27
N LYS A 104 -5.04 1.82 14.23
CA LYS A 104 -6.50 1.75 13.93
C LYS A 104 -7.20 3.09 13.67
N GLY A 105 -6.47 4.18 13.50
CA GLY A 105 -7.05 5.47 13.11
C GLY A 105 -7.72 5.41 11.73
N MET A 106 -7.16 4.61 10.81
CA MET A 106 -7.76 4.41 9.47
C MET A 106 -9.10 3.67 9.55
N ASP A 107 -9.22 2.67 10.42
CA ASP A 107 -10.46 1.91 10.61
C ASP A 107 -11.54 2.81 11.21
N PHE A 108 -11.17 3.65 12.18
CA PHE A 108 -12.04 4.67 12.75
C PHE A 108 -12.58 5.65 11.69
N LEU A 109 -11.70 6.23 10.86
CA LEU A 109 -12.12 7.19 9.82
C LEU A 109 -13.09 6.57 8.82
N ARG A 110 -12.92 5.29 8.46
CA ARG A 110 -13.85 4.56 7.60
C ARG A 110 -15.18 4.28 8.27
N GLN A 111 -15.16 3.95 9.56
CA GLN A 111 -16.37 3.60 10.31
C GLN A 111 -17.24 4.82 10.65
N TYR A 112 -16.63 5.97 10.88
CA TYR A 112 -17.32 7.17 11.40
C TYR A 112 -17.23 8.39 10.48
N GLN A 113 -16.92 8.18 9.19
CA GLN A 113 -16.72 9.26 8.21
C GLN A 113 -17.83 10.32 8.20
N ASP A 114 -19.09 9.89 8.24
CA ASP A 114 -20.25 10.79 8.11
C ASP A 114 -20.37 11.75 9.30
N ILE A 115 -19.87 11.36 10.46
CA ILE A 115 -19.82 12.18 11.67
C ILE A 115 -18.60 13.09 11.61
N GLU A 116 -17.42 12.54 11.34
CA GLU A 116 -16.16 13.29 11.31
C GLU A 116 -16.19 14.42 10.28
N LYS A 117 -16.82 14.22 9.11
CA LYS A 117 -16.99 15.25 8.07
C LYS A 117 -17.76 16.49 8.55
N THR A 118 -18.44 16.43 9.69
CA THR A 118 -19.15 17.58 10.27
C THR A 118 -18.31 18.38 11.27
N LEU A 119 -17.12 17.89 11.62
CA LEU A 119 -16.24 18.47 12.64
C LEU A 119 -15.17 19.38 12.01
N SER A 120 -14.56 20.21 12.83
CA SER A 120 -13.37 20.96 12.42
C SER A 120 -12.15 20.04 12.27
N ASN A 121 -11.19 20.41 11.42
CA ASN A 121 -9.95 19.64 11.22
C ASN A 121 -9.24 19.32 12.56
N GLN A 122 -9.24 20.27 13.49
CA GLN A 122 -8.63 20.15 14.80
C GLN A 122 -9.32 19.10 15.68
N GLU A 123 -10.65 18.99 15.61
CA GLU A 123 -11.44 17.98 16.32
C GLU A 123 -11.15 16.58 15.76
N ILE A 124 -11.18 16.45 14.43
CA ILE A 124 -10.89 15.16 13.75
C ILE A 124 -9.49 14.66 14.13
N VAL A 125 -8.47 15.53 14.10
CA VAL A 125 -7.10 15.16 14.49
C VAL A 125 -7.01 14.75 15.96
N ASN A 126 -7.75 15.42 16.85
CA ASN A 126 -7.82 15.04 18.27
C ASN A 126 -8.46 13.66 18.46
N ASP A 127 -9.54 13.35 17.73
CA ASP A 127 -10.23 12.07 17.84
C ASP A 127 -9.39 10.94 17.24
N VAL A 128 -8.78 11.14 16.07
CA VAL A 128 -7.79 10.20 15.50
C VAL A 128 -6.62 9.98 16.46
N SER A 129 -6.12 11.05 17.10
CA SER A 129 -5.04 10.95 18.09
C SER A 129 -5.44 10.09 19.28
N ARG A 130 -6.66 10.28 19.82
CA ARG A 130 -7.20 9.49 20.93
C ARG A 130 -7.37 8.03 20.55
N VAL A 131 -7.94 7.74 19.38
CA VAL A 131 -8.10 6.37 18.87
C VAL A 131 -6.75 5.69 18.74
N CYS A 132 -5.77 6.38 18.14
CA CYS A 132 -4.42 5.83 17.98
C CYS A 132 -3.74 5.59 19.33
N ALA A 133 -3.85 6.54 20.27
CA ALA A 133 -3.30 6.38 21.62
C ALA A 133 -3.91 5.19 22.36
N ASN A 134 -5.24 5.02 22.28
CA ASN A 134 -5.96 3.87 22.87
C ASN A 134 -5.56 2.52 22.26
N ASN A 135 -4.96 2.53 21.07
CA ASN A 135 -4.43 1.33 20.40
C ASN A 135 -2.89 1.22 20.50
N GLY A 136 -2.25 1.99 21.38
CA GLY A 136 -0.82 1.89 21.68
C GLY A 136 0.08 2.92 20.99
N GLY A 137 -0.49 3.87 20.26
CA GLY A 137 0.23 4.99 19.65
C GLY A 137 0.76 5.99 20.68
N ARG A 138 1.89 6.66 20.39
CA ARG A 138 2.59 7.59 21.29
C ARG A 138 3.06 8.87 20.60
N LEU A 139 2.23 9.43 19.71
CA LEU A 139 2.57 10.58 18.87
C LEU A 139 1.78 11.86 19.24
#